data_AF-A0A3N5RKC7-F1
#
_entry.id   AF-A0A3N5RKC7-F1
#
_cell.length_a   1.000
_cell.length_b   1.000
_cell.length_c   1.000
_cell.angle_alpha   90.00
_cell.angle_beta   90.00
_cell.angle_gamma   90.00
#
_symmetry.space_group_name_H-M   'P 1'
#
loop_
_entity.id
_entity.type
_entity.pdbx_description
1 polymer ?
#
loop_
_entity_poly.entity_id
_entity_poly.type
_entity_poly.pdbx_seq_one_letter_code
_entity_poly.pdbx_strand_id
1 'polypeptide(L)'
;MKFRMYPAMTLCLVLLIVTGGYGAASDPASAVGFKGYGPLSAGQVHLTIAAITLLVNSTVNMYEFLALSKNGRLIDEVLARVRQIRVDRGLPVE
;
A
#
# COMPACT_ATOMS: atom_id res chain seq x y z
N MET A 1 -15.06 -3.63 -7.46
CA MET A 1 -14.07 -2.78 -6.75
C MET A 1 -13.04 -3.57 -5.93
N LYS A 2 -13.39 -4.72 -5.34
CA LYS A 2 -12.54 -5.49 -4.40
C LYS A 2 -11.11 -5.79 -4.87
N PHE A 3 -10.91 -6.12 -6.16
CA PHE A 3 -9.60 -6.53 -6.68
C PHE A 3 -8.77 -5.40 -7.33
N ARG A 4 -9.32 -4.20 -7.46
CA ARG A 4 -8.70 -3.16 -8.32
C ARG A 4 -7.41 -2.58 -7.72
N MET A 5 -7.23 -2.68 -6.41
CA MET A 5 -6.03 -2.18 -5.70
C MET A 5 -4.95 -3.23 -5.54
N TYR A 6 -5.22 -4.53 -5.76
CA TYR A 6 -4.21 -5.58 -5.57
C TYR A 6 -2.96 -5.39 -6.42
N PRO A 7 -3.04 -5.05 -7.73
CA PRO A 7 -1.84 -4.82 -8.52
C PRO A 7 -0.98 -3.67 -7.96
N ALA A 8 -1.61 -2.61 -7.46
CA ALA A 8 -0.91 -1.48 -6.86
C ALA A 8 -0.24 -1.85 -5.53
N MET A 9 -0.91 -2.64 -4.68
CA MET A 9 -0.32 -3.15 -3.44
C MET A 9 0.85 -4.12 -3.70
N THR A 10 0.73 -4.99 -4.71
CA THR A 10 1.83 -5.87 -5.12
C THR A 10 3.02 -5.05 -5.63
N LEU A 11 2.78 -4.00 -6.42
CA LEU A 11 3.83 -3.08 -6.84
C LEU A 11 4.52 -2.41 -5.65
N CYS A 12 3.77 -1.97 -4.63
CA CYS A 12 4.32 -1.41 -3.40
C CYS A 12 5.27 -2.39 -2.69
N LEU A 13 4.89 -3.67 -2.61
CA LEU A 13 5.75 -4.71 -2.04
C LEU A 13 7.03 -4.91 -2.86
N VAL A 14 6.91 -4.99 -4.18
CA VAL A 14 8.07 -5.13 -5.08
C VAL A 14 9.01 -3.92 -4.93
N LEU A 15 8.48 -2.70 -4.86
CA LEU A 15 9.27 -1.49 -4.64
C LEU A 15 10.03 -1.53 -3.31
N LEU A 16 9.41 -2.01 -2.23
CA LEU A 16 10.09 -2.18 -0.94
C LEU A 16 11.24 -3.19 -1.04
N ILE A 17 11.03 -4.32 -1.71
CA ILE A 17 12.07 -5.34 -1.93
C ILE A 17 13.24 -4.74 -2.72
N VAL A 18 12.95 -4.04 -3.82
CA VAL A 18 13.98 -3.37 -4.64
C VAL A 18 14.73 -2.33 -3.81
N THR A 19 14.03 -1.53 -3.02
CA THR A 19 14.64 -0.50 -2.16
C THR A 19 15.59 -1.13 -1.15
N GLY A 20 15.18 -2.21 -0.48
CA GLY A 20 16.02 -2.96 0.45
C GLY A 20 17.26 -3.55 -0.23
N GLY A 21 17.09 -4.10 -1.44
CA GLY A 21 18.21 -4.62 -2.25
C GLY A 21 19.24 -3.54 -2.59
N TYR A 22 18.79 -2.36 -3.05
CA TYR A 22 19.69 -1.24 -3.32
C TYR A 22 20.33 -0.67 -2.04
N GLY A 23 19.61 -0.71 -0.91
CA GLY A 23 20.17 -0.32 0.39
C GLY A 23 21.35 -1.20 0.76
N ALA A 24 21.14 -2.52 0.73
CA ALA A 24 22.19 -3.51 0.98
C ALA A 24 23.34 -3.44 -0.04
N ALA A 25 23.06 -3.10 -1.30
CA ALA A 25 24.11 -2.92 -2.32
C ALA A 25 24.92 -1.64 -2.10
N SER A 26 24.32 -0.58 -1.55
CA SER A 26 24.97 0.70 -1.30
C SER A 26 25.82 0.75 -0.03
N ASP A 27 25.73 -0.28 0.82
CA ASP A 27 26.54 -0.39 2.04
C ASP A 27 28.04 -0.54 1.68
N PRO A 28 28.94 0.29 2.24
CA PRO A 28 30.39 0.14 2.05
C PRO A 28 30.95 -1.24 2.43
N ALA A 29 30.30 -1.95 3.36
CA ALA A 29 30.65 -3.32 3.76
C ALA A 29 30.05 -4.39 2.83
N SER A 30 29.28 -3.99 1.82
CA SER A 30 28.62 -4.90 0.88
C SER A 30 29.63 -5.59 -0.04
N ALA A 31 29.54 -6.92 -0.12
CA ALA A 31 30.35 -7.72 -1.06
C ALA A 31 30.02 -7.42 -2.54
N VAL A 32 28.89 -6.78 -2.82
CA VAL A 32 28.40 -6.48 -4.17
C VAL A 32 29.17 -5.32 -4.83
N GLY A 33 29.80 -4.45 -4.02
CA GLY A 33 30.68 -3.39 -4.51
C GLY A 33 30.01 -2.38 -5.44
N PHE A 34 28.69 -2.17 -5.31
CA PHE A 34 27.95 -1.25 -6.15
C PHE A 34 28.37 0.20 -5.88
N LYS A 35 28.85 0.88 -6.93
CA LYS A 35 29.38 2.26 -6.80
C LYS A 35 28.38 3.35 -7.20
N GLY A 36 27.30 2.98 -7.89
CA GLY A 36 26.32 3.90 -8.42
C GLY A 36 26.00 3.67 -9.89
N TYR A 37 25.29 4.62 -10.49
CA TYR A 37 24.84 4.55 -11.89
C TYR A 37 25.00 5.91 -12.56
N GLY A 38 25.79 5.96 -13.64
CA GLY A 38 26.10 7.20 -14.35
C GLY A 38 26.76 8.24 -13.42
N PRO A 39 26.18 9.45 -13.28
CA PRO A 39 26.72 10.49 -12.39
C PRO A 39 26.33 10.31 -10.92
N LEU A 40 25.44 9.36 -10.58
CA LEU A 40 24.91 9.19 -9.23
C LEU A 40 25.71 8.16 -8.45
N SER A 41 26.06 8.49 -7.20
CA SER A 41 26.65 7.54 -6.27
C SER A 41 25.65 6.46 -5.82
N ALA A 42 26.15 5.34 -5.30
CA ALA A 42 25.30 4.26 -4.79
C ALA A 42 24.28 4.74 -3.74
N GLY A 43 24.70 5.61 -2.81
CA GLY A 43 23.81 6.21 -1.82
C GLY A 43 22.74 7.12 -2.43
N GLN A 44 23.09 7.90 -3.46
CA GLN A 44 22.12 8.75 -4.17
C GLN A 44 21.10 7.92 -4.96
N VAL A 45 21.53 6.81 -5.57
CA VAL A 45 20.63 5.87 -6.24
C VAL A 45 19.67 5.24 -5.23
N HIS A 46 20.19 4.73 -4.10
CA HIS A 46 19.35 4.16 -3.05
C HIS A 46 18.34 5.19 -2.50
N LEU A 47 18.80 6.41 -2.19
CA LEU A 47 17.93 7.47 -1.69
C LEU A 47 16.81 7.82 -2.68
N THR A 48 17.14 7.89 -3.98
CA THR A 48 16.15 8.19 -5.02
C THR A 48 15.09 7.09 -5.10
N ILE A 49 15.52 5.83 -5.09
CA ILE A 49 14.61 4.67 -5.08
C ILE A 49 13.76 4.68 -3.81
N ALA A 50 14.35 4.94 -2.65
CA ALA A 50 13.63 5.02 -1.38
C ALA A 50 12.57 6.13 -1.37
N ALA A 51 12.88 7.31 -1.91
CA ALA A 51 11.95 8.42 -2.03
C ALA A 51 10.77 8.08 -2.96
N ILE A 52 11.04 7.46 -4.12
CA ILE A 52 10.00 6.99 -5.03
C ILE A 52 9.12 5.94 -4.35
N THR A 53 9.73 4.96 -3.68
CA THR A 53 9.03 3.91 -2.96
C THR A 53 8.12 4.49 -1.88
N LEU A 54 8.60 5.46 -1.10
CA LEU A 54 7.79 6.14 -0.09
C LEU A 54 6.59 6.85 -0.73
N LEU A 55 6.82 7.66 -1.75
CA LEU A 55 5.76 8.42 -2.42
C LEU A 55 4.69 7.50 -3.03
N VAL A 56 5.10 6.43 -3.71
CA VAL A 56 4.18 5.47 -4.32
C VAL A 56 3.40 4.73 -3.23
N ASN A 57 4.08 4.23 -2.19
CA ASN A 57 3.43 3.52 -1.08
C ASN A 57 2.41 4.42 -0.36
N SER A 58 2.78 5.65 -0.02
CA SER A 58 1.88 6.59 0.65
C SER A 58 0.64 6.89 -0.21
N THR A 59 0.84 7.10 -1.52
CA THR A 59 -0.26 7.37 -2.45
C THR A 59 -1.21 6.18 -2.57
N VAL A 60 -0.68 4.97 -2.75
CA VAL A 60 -1.49 3.75 -2.86
C VAL A 60 -2.26 3.48 -1.56
N ASN A 61 -1.60 3.60 -0.40
CA ASN A 61 -2.24 3.45 0.91
C ASN A 61 -3.35 4.48 1.12
N MET A 62 -3.16 5.74 0.69
CA MET A 62 -4.21 6.76 0.77
C MET A 62 -5.43 6.39 -0.07
N TYR A 63 -5.24 5.93 -1.31
CA TYR A 63 -6.35 5.50 -2.15
C TYR A 63 -7.06 4.26 -1.60
N GLU A 64 -6.32 3.33 -1.01
CA GLU A 64 -6.89 2.15 -0.37
C GLU A 64 -7.73 2.55 0.84
N PHE A 65 -7.21 3.43 1.69
CA PHE A 65 -7.94 3.98 2.83
C PHE A 65 -9.29 4.58 2.40
N LEU A 66 -9.27 5.46 1.39
CA LEU A 66 -10.50 6.08 0.87
C LEU A 66 -11.48 5.05 0.30
N ALA A 67 -10.99 4.02 -0.40
CA ALA A 67 -11.82 2.96 -0.95
C ALA A 67 -12.46 2.11 0.17
N LEU A 68 -11.71 1.79 1.22
CA LEU A 68 -12.19 1.05 2.38
C LEU A 68 -13.22 1.88 3.16
N SER A 69 -12.98 3.17 3.40
CA SER A 69 -13.93 4.04 4.09
C SER A 69 -15.27 4.15 3.34
N LYS A 70 -15.23 4.26 2.00
CA LYS A 70 -16.45 4.28 1.18
C LYS A 70 -17.21 2.97 1.26
N ASN A 71 -16.51 1.84 1.20
CA ASN A 71 -17.13 0.52 1.30
C ASN A 71 -17.71 0.28 2.70
N GLY A 72 -17.00 0.71 3.76
CA GLY A 72 -17.47 0.62 5.15
C GLY A 72 -18.80 1.34 5.33
N ARG A 73 -18.90 2.59 4.86
CA ARG A 73 -20.16 3.35 4.89
C ARG A 73 -21.32 2.64 4.19
N LEU A 74 -21.07 2.06 3.01
CA LEU A 74 -22.09 1.32 2.29
C LEU A 74 -22.55 0.08 3.06
N ILE A 75 -21.63 -0.64 3.69
CA ILE A 75 -21.94 -1.79 4.54
C ILE A 75 -22.77 -1.34 5.75
N ASP A 76 -22.38 -0.26 6.42
CA ASP A 76 -23.11 0.28 7.57
C ASP A 76 -24.55 0.68 7.20
N GLU A 77 -24.73 1.33 6.04
CA GLU A 77 -26.06 1.68 5.52
C GLU A 77 -26.91 0.43 5.25
N VAL A 78 -26.33 -0.60 4.64
CA VAL A 78 -27.03 -1.88 4.39
C VAL A 78 -27.38 -2.58 5.70
N LEU A 79 -26.44 -2.66 6.65
CA LEU A 79 -26.66 -3.30 7.95
C LEU A 79 -27.74 -2.56 8.75
N ALA A 80 -27.71 -1.22 8.75
CA ALA A 80 -28.76 -0.41 9.36
C ALA A 80 -30.13 -0.70 8.75
N ARG A 81 -30.21 -0.85 7.42
CA ARG A 81 -31.48 -1.13 6.75
C ARG A 81 -31.98 -2.55 6.98
N VAL A 82 -31.09 -3.53 6.98
CA VAL A 82 -31.42 -4.92 7.35
C VAL A 82 -31.91 -4.98 8.80
N ARG A 83 -31.27 -4.25 9.71
CA ARG A 83 -31.70 -4.15 11.12
C ARG A 83 -33.12 -3.60 11.24
N GLN A 84 -33.44 -2.53 10.52
CA GLN A 84 -34.80 -1.96 10.49
C GLN A 84 -35.83 -2.98 9.99
N ILE A 85 -35.55 -3.66 8.86
CA ILE A 85 -36.46 -4.68 8.33
C ILE A 85 -36.68 -5.82 9.33
N ARG A 86 -35.64 -6.22 10.08
CA ARG A 86 -35.76 -7.26 11.10
C ARG A 86 -36.67 -6.81 12.24
N VAL A 87 -36.50 -5.59 12.73
CA VAL A 87 -37.39 -4.99 13.74
C VAL A 87 -38.84 -4.95 13.23
N ASP A 88 -39.06 -4.44 12.02
CA ASP A 88 -40.40 -4.32 11.42
C ASP A 88 -41.10 -5.68 11.25
N ARG A 89 -40.32 -6.76 11.07
CA ARG A 89 -40.83 -8.14 10.92
C ARG A 89 -40.81 -8.97 12.20
N GLY A 90 -40.48 -8.37 13.35
CA GLY A 90 -40.37 -9.08 14.63
C GLY A 90 -39.28 -10.16 14.65
N LEU A 91 -38.27 -10.04 13.78
CA LEU A 91 -37.12 -10.94 13.75
C LEU A 91 -36.12 -10.54 14.85
N PRO A 92 -35.37 -11.50 15.43
CA PRO A 92 -34.36 -11.20 16.43
C PRO A 92 -33.34 -10.18 15.91
N VAL A 93 -32.87 -9.27 16.77
CA VAL A 93 -31.83 -8.30 16.46
C VAL A 93 -30.71 -8.57 17.46
N GLU A 94 -29.66 -9.25 17.01
CA GLU A 94 -28.41 -9.45 17.77
C GLU A 94 -27.40 -8.38 17.35
#